data_AF-A0A382L4G1-F1
#
_entry.id   AF-A0A382L4G1-F1
#
_cell.length_a   1.000
_cell.length_b   1.000
_cell.length_c   1.000
_cell.angle_alpha   90.00
_cell.angle_beta   90.00
_cell.angle_gamma   90.00
#
_symmetry.space_group_name_H-M   'P 1'
#
loop_
_entity.id
_entity.type
_entity.pdbx_description
1 polymer ?
#
loop_
_entity_poly.entity_id
_entity_poly.type
_entity_poly.pdbx_seq_one_letter_code
_entity_poly.pdbx_strand_id
1 'polypeptide(L)'
;MVFVLALIVLLSILAMRLLDETMQEIRHVSQFHRRDNLRLHAYSALEVALGSLSEWKVVEGQLFAPSQGWGNPIAYSEVEIPETGVKWQVTIQDETGKIPFQALKEKDLVALFSVMMAEDDELVDEDDGEPLVDCLMDWQDKDDEDRDEGAESDHYEGLDPPYFTPNSPLDSFEEFRFIKGFAYDEDDPENSGLFFD
;
A
#
# COMPACT_ATOMS: atom_id res chain seq x y z
N MET A 1 1.59 51.11 45.99
CA MET A 1 2.36 51.26 44.72
C MET A 1 3.03 49.95 44.31
N VAL A 2 3.99 49.41 45.08
CA VAL A 2 4.69 48.15 44.74
C VAL A 2 3.76 46.93 44.64
N PHE A 3 2.78 46.80 45.55
CA PHE A 3 1.80 45.70 45.51
C PHE A 3 0.95 45.66 44.23
N VAL A 4 0.57 46.84 43.71
CA VAL A 4 -0.24 46.95 42.48
C VAL A 4 0.59 46.56 41.26
N LEU A 5 1.86 46.97 41.22
CA LEU A 5 2.80 46.54 40.18
C LEU A 5 3.03 45.03 40.19
N ALA A 6 3.24 44.43 41.37
CA ALA A 6 3.40 42.98 41.49
C ALA A 6 2.15 42.21 41.04
N LEU A 7 0.95 42.72 41.36
CA LEU A 7 -0.30 42.12 40.93
C LEU A 7 -0.48 42.21 39.41
N ILE A 8 -0.17 43.34 38.80
CA ILE A 8 -0.24 43.53 37.34
C ILE A 8 0.73 42.57 36.65
N VAL A 9 1.97 42.46 37.13
CA VAL A 9 2.96 41.52 36.56
C VAL A 9 2.47 40.08 36.66
N LEU A 10 1.91 39.67 37.81
CA LEU A 10 1.38 38.32 38.00
C LEU A 10 0.20 38.04 37.07
N LEU A 11 -0.72 39.01 36.92
CA LEU A 11 -1.84 38.90 35.99
C LEU A 11 -1.38 38.84 34.53
N SER A 12 -0.35 39.61 34.14
CA SER A 12 0.22 39.57 32.80
C SER A 12 0.90 38.23 32.50
N ILE A 13 1.62 37.65 33.48
CA ILE A 13 2.23 36.32 33.32
C ILE A 13 1.15 35.24 33.19
N LEU A 14 0.10 35.32 34.00
CA LEU A 14 -1.03 34.38 33.91
C LEU A 14 -1.75 34.49 32.56
N ALA A 15 -2.03 35.71 32.10
CA ALA A 15 -2.65 35.95 30.80
C ALA A 15 -1.77 35.44 29.65
N MET A 16 -0.46 35.66 29.71
CA MET A 16 0.48 35.16 28.70
C MET A 16 0.51 33.63 28.66
N ARG A 17 0.54 32.97 29.83
CA ARG A 17 0.48 31.50 29.92
C ARG A 17 -0.80 30.92 29.32
N LEU A 18 -1.96 31.53 29.62
CA LEU A 18 -3.25 31.11 29.07
C LEU A 18 -3.33 31.34 27.55
N LEU A 19 -2.77 32.44 27.05
CA LEU A 19 -2.70 32.70 25.62
C LEU A 19 -1.80 31.68 24.90
N ASP A 20 -0.65 31.34 25.47
CA ASP A 20 0.24 30.33 24.90
C ASP A 20 -0.41 28.94 24.87
N GLU A 21 -1.07 28.54 25.96
CA GLU A 21 -1.76 27.24 26.07
C GLU A 21 -2.92 27.13 25.06
N THR A 22 -3.78 28.14 25.02
CA THR A 22 -4.89 28.18 24.05
C THR A 22 -4.41 28.19 22.59
N MET A 23 -3.33 28.91 22.28
CA MET A 23 -2.75 28.90 20.94
C MET A 23 -2.18 27.53 20.56
N GLN A 24 -1.55 26.81 21.49
CA GLN A 24 -1.05 25.46 21.25
C GLN A 24 -2.19 24.47 21.03
N GLU A 25 -3.24 24.54 21.85
CA GLU A 25 -4.44 23.70 21.74
C GLU A 25 -5.15 23.92 20.39
N ILE A 26 -5.38 25.18 19.99
CA ILE A 26 -5.97 25.52 18.68
C ILE A 26 -5.12 24.97 17.54
N ARG A 27 -3.79 25.07 17.62
CA ARG A 27 -2.90 24.53 16.59
C ARG A 27 -3.08 23.01 16.45
N HIS A 28 -3.09 22.29 17.56
CA HIS A 28 -3.29 20.84 17.57
C HIS A 28 -4.66 20.47 16.99
N VAL A 29 -5.74 21.10 17.46
CA VAL A 29 -7.11 20.87 16.98
C VAL A 29 -7.26 21.21 15.50
N SER A 30 -6.63 22.29 15.02
CA SER A 30 -6.66 22.68 13.61
C SER A 30 -6.00 21.66 12.68
N GLN A 31 -5.00 20.90 13.15
CA GLN A 31 -4.37 19.84 12.37
C GLN A 31 -5.31 18.67 12.13
N PHE A 32 -6.10 18.26 13.13
CA PHE A 32 -7.12 17.22 12.97
C PHE A 32 -8.20 17.65 11.99
N HIS A 33 -8.75 18.86 12.14
CA HIS A 33 -9.72 19.40 11.19
C HIS A 33 -9.14 19.51 9.77
N ARG A 34 -7.87 19.88 9.63
CA ARG A 34 -7.20 19.90 8.32
C ARG A 34 -7.10 18.51 7.71
N ARG A 35 -6.75 17.48 8.49
CA ARG A 35 -6.70 16.10 7.99
C ARG A 35 -8.09 15.62 7.53
N ASP A 36 -9.12 15.89 8.32
CA ASP A 36 -10.49 15.47 8.00
C ASP A 36 -11.00 16.20 6.75
N ASN A 37 -10.69 17.49 6.59
CA ASN A 37 -10.98 18.24 5.37
C ASN A 37 -10.23 17.67 4.15
N LEU A 38 -8.95 17.32 4.29
CA LEU A 38 -8.18 16.71 3.18
C LEU A 38 -8.73 15.36 2.76
N ARG A 39 -9.25 14.56 3.71
CA ARG A 39 -9.91 13.30 3.40
C ARG A 39 -11.20 13.53 2.60
N LEU A 40 -11.98 14.54 2.94
CA LEU A 40 -13.17 14.94 2.16
C LEU A 40 -12.80 15.36 0.73
N HIS A 41 -11.70 16.11 0.57
CA HIS A 41 -11.15 16.45 -0.75
C HIS A 41 -10.74 15.19 -1.54
N ALA A 42 -10.08 14.23 -0.90
CA ALA A 42 -9.72 12.97 -1.55
C ALA A 42 -10.96 12.18 -2.02
N TYR A 43 -12.02 12.12 -1.22
CA TYR A 43 -13.28 11.52 -1.64
C TYR A 43 -13.93 12.26 -2.81
N SER A 44 -13.88 13.59 -2.80
CA SER A 44 -14.40 14.40 -3.90
C SER A 44 -13.62 14.16 -5.20
N ALA A 45 -12.29 14.05 -5.12
CA ALA A 45 -11.43 13.69 -6.25
C ALA A 45 -11.71 12.27 -6.77
N LEU A 46 -11.99 11.31 -5.87
CA LEU A 46 -12.40 9.95 -6.22
C LEU A 46 -13.73 9.94 -7.00
N GLU A 47 -14.74 10.69 -6.53
CA GLU A 47 -16.03 10.78 -7.22
C GLU A 47 -15.91 11.39 -8.62
N VAL A 48 -15.06 12.41 -8.78
CA VAL A 48 -14.75 12.99 -10.09
C VAL A 48 -14.08 11.95 -11.01
N ALA A 49 -13.16 11.15 -10.47
CA ALA A 49 -12.49 10.09 -11.21
C ALA A 49 -13.47 9.00 -11.66
N LEU A 50 -14.34 8.54 -10.75
CA LEU A 50 -15.38 7.54 -11.04
C LEU A 50 -16.40 8.06 -12.05
N GLY A 51 -16.84 9.32 -11.91
CA GLY A 51 -17.72 9.98 -12.87
C GLY A 51 -17.11 9.98 -14.28
N SER A 52 -15.86 10.42 -14.39
CA SER A 52 -15.12 10.44 -15.67
C SER A 52 -15.01 9.04 -16.29
N LEU A 53 -14.66 8.03 -15.49
CA LEU A 53 -14.59 6.63 -15.96
C LEU A 53 -15.96 6.11 -16.41
N SER A 54 -17.02 6.41 -15.67
CA SER A 54 -18.38 5.97 -15.99
C SER A 54 -18.87 6.56 -17.32
N GLU A 55 -18.55 7.81 -17.60
CA GLU A 55 -18.90 8.47 -18.86
C GLU A 55 -18.17 7.82 -20.03
N TRP A 56 -16.86 7.62 -19.93
CA TRP A 56 -16.08 6.95 -20.97
C TRP A 56 -16.56 5.51 -21.22
N LYS A 57 -16.93 4.78 -20.17
CA LYS A 57 -17.52 3.45 -20.30
C LYS A 57 -18.86 3.47 -21.04
N VAL A 58 -19.69 4.49 -20.82
CA VAL A 58 -20.99 4.63 -21.51
C VAL A 58 -20.80 5.03 -22.98
N VAL A 59 -19.85 5.92 -23.26
CA VAL A 59 -19.59 6.45 -24.61
C VAL A 59 -18.92 5.41 -25.51
N GLU A 60 -17.84 4.78 -25.04
CA GLU A 60 -17.05 3.82 -25.81
C GLU A 60 -17.51 2.36 -25.62
N GLY A 61 -18.43 2.12 -24.69
CA GLY A 61 -18.94 0.79 -24.32
C GLY A 61 -17.99 -0.03 -23.43
N GLN A 62 -16.68 0.24 -23.48
CA GLN A 62 -15.66 -0.42 -22.67
C GLN A 62 -14.45 0.49 -22.38
N LEU A 63 -13.75 0.18 -21.29
CA LEU A 63 -12.48 0.82 -20.91
C LEU A 63 -11.35 -0.14 -21.27
N PHE A 64 -10.33 0.34 -21.97
CA PHE A 64 -9.21 -0.48 -22.43
C PHE A 64 -7.86 0.24 -22.42
N ALA A 65 -7.81 1.57 -22.47
CA ALA A 65 -6.54 2.30 -22.44
C ALA A 65 -6.67 3.72 -21.85
N PRO A 66 -5.71 4.19 -21.04
CA PRO A 66 -5.71 5.56 -20.50
C PRO A 66 -5.76 6.64 -21.58
N SER A 67 -5.26 6.33 -22.79
CA SER A 67 -5.29 7.19 -23.97
C SER A 67 -6.70 7.52 -24.47
N GLN A 68 -7.73 6.80 -24.00
CA GLN A 68 -9.13 7.16 -24.27
C GLN A 68 -9.49 8.53 -23.68
N GLY A 69 -8.77 9.00 -22.66
CA GLY A 69 -8.98 10.32 -22.04
C GLY A 69 -9.29 10.24 -20.55
N TRP A 70 -9.70 9.07 -20.04
CA TRP A 70 -9.91 8.85 -18.61
C TRP A 70 -8.61 8.82 -17.80
N GLY A 71 -7.44 8.74 -18.44
CA GLY A 71 -6.14 8.73 -17.74
C GLY A 71 -5.83 10.01 -16.94
N ASN A 72 -6.52 11.12 -17.23
CA ASN A 72 -6.45 12.35 -16.43
C ASN A 72 -7.86 12.89 -16.15
N PRO A 73 -8.55 12.37 -15.12
CA PRO A 73 -9.95 12.73 -14.86
C PRO A 73 -10.12 14.18 -14.40
N ILE A 74 -9.11 14.76 -13.73
CA ILE A 74 -9.16 16.16 -13.27
C ILE A 74 -9.12 17.11 -14.48
N ALA A 75 -8.23 16.84 -15.44
CA ALA A 75 -8.15 17.66 -16.65
C ALA A 75 -9.42 17.52 -17.53
N TYR A 76 -9.98 16.32 -17.60
CA TYR A 76 -11.20 16.04 -18.37
C TYR A 76 -12.45 16.71 -17.78
N SER A 77 -12.61 16.67 -16.46
CA SER A 77 -13.79 17.20 -15.77
C SER A 77 -13.79 18.71 -15.57
N GLU A 78 -12.67 19.39 -15.85
CA GLU A 78 -12.48 20.84 -15.69
C GLU A 78 -12.89 21.36 -14.30
N VAL A 79 -12.77 20.53 -13.25
CA VAL A 79 -13.19 20.88 -11.89
C VAL A 79 -12.24 21.91 -11.27
N GLU A 80 -12.80 23.02 -10.81
CA GLU A 80 -12.07 23.99 -9.99
C GLU A 80 -11.98 23.50 -8.54
N ILE A 81 -10.76 23.41 -8.01
CA ILE A 81 -10.51 23.02 -6.62
C ILE A 81 -10.97 24.18 -5.71
N PRO A 82 -11.98 23.99 -4.85
CA PRO A 82 -12.61 25.11 -4.12
C PRO A 82 -11.72 25.75 -3.05
N GLU A 83 -10.74 25.02 -2.52
CA GLU A 83 -9.91 25.46 -1.38
C GLU A 83 -8.52 25.91 -1.81
N THR A 84 -8.16 27.15 -1.46
CA THR A 84 -6.84 27.71 -1.77
C THR A 84 -5.74 26.99 -0.98
N GLY A 85 -4.75 26.45 -1.69
CA GLY A 85 -3.61 25.74 -1.09
C GLY A 85 -3.75 24.21 -1.05
N VAL A 86 -4.88 23.68 -1.54
CA VAL A 86 -5.08 22.24 -1.76
C VAL A 86 -4.80 21.90 -3.22
N LYS A 87 -4.09 20.80 -3.48
CA LYS A 87 -3.85 20.26 -4.82
C LYS A 87 -4.41 18.86 -4.89
N TRP A 88 -5.18 18.57 -5.92
CA TRP A 88 -5.66 17.22 -6.20
C TRP A 88 -4.75 16.58 -7.24
N GLN A 89 -4.38 15.33 -7.00
CA GLN A 89 -3.67 14.48 -7.95
C GLN A 89 -4.37 13.12 -7.93
N VAL A 90 -4.75 12.65 -9.12
CA VAL A 90 -5.39 11.34 -9.30
C VAL A 90 -4.61 10.59 -10.35
N THR A 91 -4.27 9.35 -10.02
CA THR A 91 -3.66 8.39 -10.93
C THR A 91 -4.57 7.17 -10.99
N ILE A 92 -4.88 6.71 -12.20
CA ILE A 92 -5.67 5.51 -12.44
C ILE A 92 -4.77 4.52 -13.15
N GLN A 93 -4.71 3.30 -12.66
CA GLN A 93 -3.96 2.21 -13.26
C GLN A 93 -4.92 1.05 -13.53
N ASP A 94 -4.83 0.48 -14.72
CA ASP A 94 -5.53 -0.76 -15.03
C ASP A 94 -4.74 -1.93 -14.45
N GLU A 95 -5.39 -2.72 -13.60
CA GLU A 95 -4.79 -3.90 -12.98
C GLU A 95 -5.02 -5.18 -13.80
N THR A 96 -5.88 -5.13 -14.83
CA THR A 96 -6.19 -6.29 -15.69
C THR A 96 -4.98 -6.76 -16.50
N GLY A 97 -3.98 -5.88 -16.71
CA GLY A 97 -2.71 -6.23 -17.33
C GLY A 97 -1.73 -6.97 -16.40
N LYS A 98 -2.04 -7.09 -15.10
CA LYS A 98 -1.23 -7.85 -14.14
C LYS A 98 -1.65 -9.32 -14.15
N ILE A 99 -0.78 -10.18 -13.65
CA ILE A 99 -1.03 -11.62 -13.53
C ILE A 99 -1.94 -11.88 -12.30
N PRO A 100 -3.11 -12.52 -12.47
CA PRO A 100 -4.00 -12.83 -11.36
C PRO A 100 -3.55 -14.11 -10.63
N PHE A 101 -2.68 -13.98 -9.62
CA PHE A 101 -2.14 -15.12 -8.85
C PHE A 101 -3.21 -16.11 -8.37
N GLN A 102 -4.34 -15.61 -7.85
CA GLN A 102 -5.43 -16.45 -7.33
C GLN A 102 -6.17 -17.26 -8.40
N ALA A 103 -6.09 -16.88 -9.67
CA ALA A 103 -6.80 -17.55 -10.76
C ALA A 103 -5.91 -18.50 -11.58
N LEU A 104 -4.60 -18.47 -11.34
CA LEU A 104 -3.65 -19.36 -12.01
C LEU A 104 -3.66 -20.75 -11.39
N LYS A 105 -3.32 -21.74 -12.20
CA LYS A 105 -3.08 -23.10 -11.71
C LYS A 105 -1.65 -23.19 -11.18
N GLU A 106 -1.42 -24.07 -10.20
CA GLU A 106 -0.09 -24.33 -9.65
C GLU A 106 0.95 -24.58 -10.74
N LYS A 107 0.66 -25.44 -11.73
CA LYS A 107 1.57 -25.68 -12.86
C LYS A 107 1.96 -24.41 -13.63
N ASP A 108 1.02 -23.50 -13.83
CA ASP A 108 1.30 -22.25 -14.55
C ASP A 108 2.11 -21.26 -13.67
N LEU A 109 1.95 -21.33 -12.34
CA LEU A 109 2.75 -20.57 -11.37
C LEU A 109 4.18 -21.11 -11.30
N VAL A 110 4.36 -22.43 -11.31
CA VAL A 110 5.69 -23.07 -11.32
C VAL A 110 6.46 -22.60 -12.56
N ALA A 111 5.85 -22.69 -13.74
CA ALA A 111 6.45 -22.21 -14.98
C ALA A 111 6.71 -20.70 -15.00
N LEU A 112 5.87 -19.89 -14.33
CA LEU A 112 6.10 -18.46 -14.21
C LEU A 112 7.32 -18.17 -13.34
N PHE A 113 7.42 -18.80 -12.17
CA PHE A 113 8.50 -18.56 -11.23
C PHE A 113 9.83 -19.14 -11.73
N SER A 114 9.84 -20.26 -12.45
CA SER A 114 11.07 -20.76 -13.07
C SER A 114 11.63 -19.80 -14.12
N VAL A 115 10.77 -19.18 -14.94
CA VAL A 115 11.20 -18.15 -15.89
C VAL A 115 11.68 -16.88 -15.20
N MET A 116 11.10 -16.52 -14.04
CA MET A 116 11.53 -15.34 -13.28
C MET A 116 12.87 -15.57 -12.56
N MET A 117 13.14 -16.79 -12.09
CA MET A 117 14.39 -17.17 -11.43
C MET A 117 15.56 -17.28 -12.41
N ALA A 118 15.28 -17.58 -13.68
CA ALA A 118 16.32 -17.77 -14.66
C ALA A 118 17.01 -16.45 -15.03
N GLU A 119 18.34 -16.42 -14.87
CA GLU A 119 19.17 -15.33 -15.36
C GLU A 119 19.24 -15.32 -16.90
N ASP A 120 19.53 -14.15 -17.49
CA ASP A 120 19.44 -13.82 -18.93
C ASP A 120 20.09 -14.82 -19.93
N ASP A 121 20.93 -15.76 -19.47
CA ASP A 121 21.66 -16.74 -20.30
C ASP A 121 21.56 -18.21 -19.83
N GLU A 122 20.75 -18.54 -18.81
CA GLU A 122 20.58 -19.92 -18.33
C GLU A 122 19.40 -20.67 -19.00
N LEU A 123 19.52 -22.00 -19.06
CA LEU A 123 18.41 -22.85 -19.49
C LEU A 123 17.43 -22.99 -18.34
N VAL A 124 16.21 -22.46 -18.52
CA VAL A 124 15.11 -22.62 -17.57
C VAL A 124 14.78 -24.10 -17.40
N ASP A 125 14.88 -24.64 -16.19
CA ASP A 125 14.22 -25.89 -15.83
C ASP A 125 12.75 -25.59 -15.51
N GLU A 126 11.83 -26.41 -16.02
CA GLU A 126 10.39 -26.19 -15.76
C GLU A 126 10.06 -26.40 -14.28
N ASP A 127 10.87 -27.17 -13.56
CA ASP A 127 10.63 -27.56 -12.17
C ASP A 127 11.26 -26.59 -11.13
N ASP A 128 12.12 -25.65 -11.55
CA ASP A 128 12.82 -24.72 -10.62
C ASP A 128 11.88 -23.80 -9.82
N GLY A 129 10.65 -23.61 -10.31
CA GLY A 129 9.62 -22.83 -9.62
C GLY A 129 8.83 -23.60 -8.57
N GLU A 130 9.00 -24.92 -8.45
CA GLU A 130 8.25 -25.79 -7.55
C GLU A 130 8.41 -25.38 -6.07
N PRO A 131 9.64 -25.19 -5.52
CA PRO A 131 9.83 -24.72 -4.15
C PRO A 131 9.09 -23.41 -3.81
N LEU A 132 9.03 -22.49 -4.77
CA LEU A 132 8.35 -21.19 -4.59
C LEU A 132 6.83 -21.36 -4.56
N VAL A 133 6.28 -22.22 -5.41
CA VAL A 133 4.84 -22.52 -5.40
C VAL A 133 4.45 -23.26 -4.13
N ASP A 134 5.23 -24.25 -3.71
CA ASP A 134 4.95 -25.00 -2.48
C ASP A 134 4.91 -24.08 -1.26
N CYS A 135 5.93 -23.22 -1.08
CA CYS A 135 5.96 -22.25 0.02
C CYS A 135 4.79 -21.25 -0.04
N LEU A 136 4.39 -20.82 -1.24
CA LEU A 136 3.25 -19.91 -1.43
C LEU A 136 1.90 -20.60 -1.12
N MET A 137 1.80 -21.90 -1.38
CA MET A 137 0.56 -22.62 -1.16
C MET A 137 0.37 -22.99 0.32
N ASP A 138 1.43 -23.43 1.00
CA ASP A 138 1.44 -23.66 2.46
C ASP A 138 1.10 -22.37 3.20
N TRP A 139 1.65 -21.22 2.76
CA TRP A 139 1.28 -19.91 3.33
C TRP A 139 -0.24 -19.61 3.30
N GLN A 140 -0.96 -20.16 2.32
CA GLN A 140 -2.36 -19.82 2.04
C GLN A 140 -3.38 -20.87 2.45
N ASP A 141 -2.98 -22.14 2.51
CA ASP A 141 -3.91 -23.22 2.81
C ASP A 141 -4.22 -23.26 4.32
N LYS A 142 -4.95 -24.27 4.77
CA LYS A 142 -5.56 -24.26 6.12
C LYS A 142 -4.96 -25.27 7.07
N ASP A 143 -4.16 -26.17 6.55
CA ASP A 143 -3.53 -27.18 7.38
C ASP A 143 -2.17 -26.66 7.85
N ASP A 144 -1.41 -27.53 8.50
CA ASP A 144 -0.06 -27.24 9.00
C ASP A 144 0.88 -28.35 8.48
N GLU A 145 0.56 -28.96 7.33
CA GLU A 145 1.35 -30.03 6.71
C GLU A 145 2.23 -29.45 5.60
N ASP A 146 3.54 -29.37 5.84
CA ASP A 146 4.51 -28.92 4.84
C ASP A 146 4.40 -29.76 3.55
N ARG A 147 4.35 -29.08 2.40
CA ARG A 147 4.61 -29.71 1.09
C ARG A 147 6.08 -30.14 0.96
N ASP A 148 6.38 -30.90 -0.10
CA ASP A 148 7.70 -31.50 -0.30
C ASP A 148 8.84 -30.48 -0.22
N GLU A 149 8.68 -29.29 -0.81
CA GLU A 149 9.65 -28.17 -0.70
C GLU A 149 9.10 -26.92 0.01
N GLY A 150 7.93 -27.08 0.65
CA GLY A 150 7.16 -26.04 1.29
C GLY A 150 7.71 -25.53 2.62
N ALA A 151 6.88 -24.77 3.33
CA ALA A 151 7.19 -24.21 4.63
C ALA A 151 5.92 -23.71 5.34
N GLU A 152 5.63 -24.28 6.50
CA GLU A 152 4.60 -23.85 7.44
C GLU A 152 5.16 -23.09 8.64
N SER A 153 4.29 -22.78 9.60
CA SER A 153 4.63 -22.11 10.86
C SER A 153 5.86 -22.69 11.56
N ASP A 154 6.08 -24.02 11.55
CA ASP A 154 7.28 -24.66 12.14
C ASP A 154 8.60 -24.11 11.55
N HIS A 155 8.62 -23.76 10.27
CA HIS A 155 9.77 -23.12 9.61
C HIS A 155 9.94 -21.67 10.07
N TYR A 156 8.86 -20.88 10.02
CA TYR A 156 8.91 -19.43 10.29
C TYR A 156 9.09 -19.09 11.78
N GLU A 157 8.69 -19.98 12.69
CA GLU A 157 9.00 -19.87 14.12
C GLU A 157 10.51 -19.96 14.41
N GLY A 158 11.28 -20.51 13.49
CA GLY A 158 12.74 -20.60 13.59
C GLY A 158 13.49 -19.32 13.18
N LEU A 159 12.80 -18.34 12.58
CA LEU A 159 13.40 -17.09 12.09
C LEU A 159 13.54 -16.04 13.22
N ASP A 160 14.31 -14.98 12.96
CA ASP A 160 14.46 -13.84 13.87
C ASP A 160 14.06 -12.54 13.16
N PRO A 161 12.92 -11.90 13.51
CA PRO A 161 11.96 -12.33 14.53
C PRO A 161 11.11 -13.52 14.06
N PRO A 162 10.65 -14.38 14.99
CA PRO A 162 9.77 -15.50 14.64
C PRO A 162 8.36 -15.02 14.33
N TYR A 163 7.71 -15.67 13.36
CA TYR A 163 6.31 -15.42 13.00
C TYR A 163 5.62 -16.71 12.52
N PHE A 164 4.32 -16.62 12.25
CA PHE A 164 3.46 -17.75 11.89
C PHE A 164 2.87 -17.53 10.49
N THR A 165 2.57 -18.63 9.81
CA THR A 165 1.77 -18.61 8.58
C THR A 165 0.34 -18.16 8.90
N PRO A 166 -0.29 -17.33 8.05
CA PRO A 166 -1.66 -16.87 8.28
C PRO A 166 -2.71 -17.94 7.94
N ASN A 167 -2.33 -18.96 7.17
CA ASN A 167 -3.17 -20.07 6.71
C ASN A 167 -4.45 -19.55 6.03
N SER A 168 -4.25 -18.56 5.16
CA SER A 168 -5.31 -17.84 4.47
C SER A 168 -4.85 -17.26 3.15
N PRO A 169 -5.76 -17.08 2.17
CA PRO A 169 -5.42 -16.40 0.92
C PRO A 169 -4.77 -15.05 1.15
N LEU A 170 -3.81 -14.68 0.29
CA LEU A 170 -3.11 -13.40 0.38
C LEU A 170 -4.09 -12.21 0.38
N ASP A 171 -3.97 -11.36 1.40
CA ASP A 171 -4.68 -10.09 1.52
C ASP A 171 -3.88 -8.96 0.85
N SER A 172 -2.54 -9.06 0.84
CA SER A 172 -1.64 -8.06 0.29
C SER A 172 -0.41 -8.67 -0.39
N PHE A 173 0.05 -8.07 -1.48
CA PHE A 173 1.34 -8.44 -2.11
C PHE A 173 2.55 -8.17 -1.21
N GLU A 174 2.40 -7.33 -0.19
CA GLU A 174 3.46 -7.10 0.81
C GLU A 174 3.77 -8.35 1.62
N GLU A 175 2.86 -9.32 1.69
CA GLU A 175 3.07 -10.59 2.39
C GLU A 175 4.18 -11.45 1.76
N PHE A 176 4.45 -11.31 0.46
CA PHE A 176 5.54 -12.03 -0.21
C PHE A 176 6.91 -11.76 0.44
N ARG A 177 7.09 -10.64 1.15
CA ARG A 177 8.31 -10.36 1.92
C ARG A 177 8.56 -11.33 3.08
N PHE A 178 7.57 -12.13 3.45
CA PHE A 178 7.64 -13.07 4.57
C PHE A 178 7.60 -14.53 4.13
N ILE A 179 7.39 -14.80 2.85
CA ILE A 179 7.29 -16.17 2.32
C ILE A 179 8.69 -16.64 1.93
N LYS A 180 9.08 -17.82 2.38
CA LYS A 180 10.37 -18.44 2.03
C LYS A 180 10.58 -18.43 0.51
N GLY A 181 11.75 -18.02 0.05
CA GLY A 181 12.11 -17.87 -1.37
C GLY A 181 11.69 -16.54 -2.02
N PHE A 182 10.72 -15.82 -1.43
CA PHE A 182 10.35 -14.45 -1.82
C PHE A 182 10.79 -13.42 -0.78
N ALA A 183 11.14 -13.86 0.42
CA ALA A 183 11.38 -13.00 1.56
C ALA A 183 12.51 -12.00 1.31
N TYR A 184 12.34 -10.79 1.84
CA TYR A 184 13.37 -9.76 1.80
C TYR A 184 14.34 -9.97 2.96
N ASP A 185 15.63 -10.02 2.66
CA ASP A 185 16.69 -10.11 3.67
C ASP A 185 17.24 -8.70 3.94
N GLU A 186 17.03 -8.19 5.16
CA GLU A 186 17.53 -6.87 5.55
C GLU A 186 19.06 -6.84 5.72
N ASP A 187 19.66 -7.97 6.09
CA ASP A 187 21.09 -8.10 6.35
C ASP A 187 21.87 -8.37 5.05
N ASP A 188 21.24 -9.03 4.08
CA ASP A 188 21.79 -9.28 2.75
C ASP A 188 20.81 -8.97 1.60
N PRO A 189 20.61 -7.68 1.26
CA PRO A 189 19.69 -7.28 0.20
C PRO A 189 20.05 -7.83 -1.18
N GLU A 190 21.32 -8.17 -1.43
CA GLU A 190 21.77 -8.73 -2.72
C GLU A 190 21.39 -10.20 -2.90
N ASN A 191 21.01 -10.90 -1.83
CA ASN A 191 20.54 -12.28 -1.85
C ASN A 191 19.07 -12.40 -1.38
N SER A 192 18.30 -11.32 -1.50
CA SER A 192 16.88 -11.34 -1.19
C SER A 192 16.09 -12.19 -2.19
N GLY A 193 14.87 -12.58 -1.82
CA GLY A 193 14.03 -13.43 -2.66
C GLY A 193 13.61 -12.78 -3.99
N LEU A 194 12.99 -13.59 -4.85
CA LEU A 194 12.73 -13.35 -6.29
C LEU A 194 12.23 -11.96 -6.71
N PHE A 195 11.61 -11.18 -5.83
CA PHE A 195 11.07 -9.85 -6.16
C PHE A 195 11.99 -8.69 -5.76
N PHE A 196 13.16 -9.00 -5.22
CA PHE A 196 14.10 -8.04 -4.63
C PHE A 196 15.49 -8.19 -5.26
N ASP A 197 15.54 -8.18 -6.60
CA ASP A 197 16.76 -7.96 -7.40
C ASP A 197 17.03 -6.46 -7.64
#